data_AF-A0A7C6T7N4-F1
#
_entry.id   AF-A0A7C6T7N4-F1
#
_cell.length_a   1.000
_cell.length_b   1.000
_cell.length_c   1.000
_cell.angle_alpha   90.00
_cell.angle_beta   90.00
_cell.angle_gamma   90.00
#
_symmetry.space_group_name_H-M   'P 1'
#
loop_
_entity.id
_entity.type
_entity.pdbx_description
1 polymer ?
#
loop_
_entity_poly.entity_id
_entity_poly.type
_entity_poly.pdbx_seq_one_letter_code
_entity_poly.pdbx_strand_id
1 'polypeptide(L)'
;KIGNEAEAIQRFRSLLEFGQKHLSIPFKMDYFAVSLPDLFIFEEDLQVRHRIHCLYLMGLGHLGLKHFTEATHCFSQITSLDPYHMGVTIHAKLADQWSNNIDTN
;
A
#
# COMPACT_ATOMS: atom_id res chain seq x y z
N LYS A 1 -18.86 11.11 11.31
CA LYS A 1 -20.01 11.46 10.44
C LYS A 1 -20.09 10.36 9.38
N ILE A 2 -21.10 9.49 9.45
CA ILE A 2 -21.32 8.39 8.50
C ILE A 2 -22.37 8.89 7.51
N GLY A 3 -22.14 8.73 6.21
CA GLY A 3 -23.10 9.13 5.17
C GLY A 3 -22.56 10.01 4.03
N ASN A 4 -21.25 10.22 3.91
CA ASN A 4 -20.69 10.91 2.74
C ASN A 4 -19.84 9.96 1.88
N GLU A 5 -20.53 9.10 1.13
CA GLU A 5 -19.91 8.11 0.24
C GLU A 5 -18.98 8.78 -0.79
N ALA A 6 -19.34 9.97 -1.27
CA ALA A 6 -18.50 10.75 -2.18
C ALA A 6 -17.16 11.18 -1.55
N GLU A 7 -17.17 11.64 -0.30
CA GLU A 7 -15.93 11.96 0.43
C GLU A 7 -15.09 10.71 0.70
N ALA A 8 -15.71 9.55 0.98
CA ALA A 8 -15.00 8.30 1.18
C ALA A 8 -14.29 7.86 -0.11
N ILE A 9 -14.99 7.89 -1.25
CA ILE A 9 -14.43 7.61 -2.57
C ILE A 9 -13.26 8.56 -2.88
N GLN A 10 -13.41 9.86 -2.60
CA GLN A 10 -12.36 10.83 -2.82
C GLN A 10 -11.10 10.51 -1.99
N ARG A 11 -11.26 10.14 -0.71
CA ARG A 11 -10.13 9.74 0.14
C ARG A 11 -9.43 8.51 -0.40
N PHE A 12 -10.17 7.49 -0.85
CA PHE A 12 -9.56 6.29 -1.44
C PHE A 12 -8.81 6.60 -2.73
N ARG A 13 -9.33 7.50 -3.57
CA ARG A 13 -8.62 8.00 -4.76
C ARG A 13 -7.34 8.72 -4.39
N SER A 14 -7.34 9.56 -3.35
CA SER A 14 -6.13 10.24 -2.89
C SER A 14 -5.05 9.25 -2.41
N LEU A 15 -5.45 8.12 -1.78
CA LEU A 15 -4.51 7.05 -1.42
C LEU A 15 -3.86 6.42 -2.67
N LEU A 16 -4.66 6.15 -3.69
CA LEU A 16 -4.17 5.61 -4.96
C LEU A 16 -3.21 6.56 -5.67
N GLU A 17 -3.58 7.84 -5.74
CA GLU A 17 -2.75 8.88 -6.37
C GLU A 17 -1.41 9.03 -5.64
N PHE A 18 -1.44 9.05 -4.30
CA PHE A 18 -0.22 9.12 -3.51
C PHE A 18 0.68 7.91 -3.76
N GLY A 19 0.13 6.70 -3.66
CA GLY A 19 0.90 5.48 -3.89
C GLY A 19 1.51 5.42 -5.29
N GLN A 20 0.74 5.70 -6.34
CA GLN A 20 1.23 5.70 -7.74
C GLN A 20 2.33 6.74 -7.97
N LYS A 21 2.15 7.95 -7.44
CA LYS A 21 3.13 9.03 -7.62
C LYS A 21 4.46 8.71 -6.94
N HIS A 22 4.42 8.07 -5.78
CA HIS A 22 5.60 7.84 -4.94
C HIS A 22 6.24 6.46 -5.12
N LEU A 23 5.55 5.47 -5.69
CA LEU A 23 6.06 4.10 -5.86
C LEU A 23 7.39 4.02 -6.63
N SER A 24 7.54 4.86 -7.64
CA SER A 24 8.74 4.91 -8.50
C SER A 24 9.77 5.97 -8.07
N ILE A 25 9.48 6.73 -7.01
CA ILE A 25 10.41 7.73 -6.50
C ILE A 25 11.37 7.02 -5.54
N PRO A 26 12.69 7.01 -5.82
CA PRO A 26 13.65 6.45 -4.89
C PRO A 26 13.59 7.24 -3.58
N PHE A 27 13.39 6.54 -2.47
CA PHE A 27 13.49 7.09 -1.12
C PHE A 27 14.88 7.71 -0.91
N LYS A 28 14.96 9.04 -0.92
CA LYS A 28 16.19 9.76 -0.66
C LYS A 28 16.13 10.25 0.79
N MET A 29 17.00 9.72 1.64
CA MET A 29 17.14 10.25 2.99
C MET A 29 17.96 11.55 2.87
N ASP A 30 17.41 12.67 3.34
CA ASP A 30 18.16 13.93 3.39
C ASP A 30 19.27 13.77 4.44
N TYR A 31 20.47 13.47 3.94
CA TYR A 31 21.71 13.33 4.70
C TYR A 31 22.09 14.67 5.33
N PHE A 32 21.45 15.02 6.44
CA PHE A 32 21.71 16.24 7.20
C PHE A 32 22.19 15.97 8.63
N ALA A 33 22.93 14.89 8.83
CA ALA A 33 23.76 14.70 10.02
C ALA A 33 24.89 13.70 9.75
N VAL A 34 26.11 14.21 9.62
CA VAL A 34 27.44 13.56 9.76
C VAL A 34 27.73 12.30 8.91
N SER A 35 28.92 12.30 8.30
CA SER A 35 29.47 11.25 7.45
C SER A 35 29.49 9.88 8.14
N LEU A 36 28.50 9.03 7.83
CA LEU A 36 28.49 7.62 8.19
C LEU A 36 28.32 6.76 6.93
N PRO A 37 29.40 6.09 6.47
CA PRO A 37 29.38 5.12 5.37
C PRO A 37 28.48 3.91 5.64
N ASP A 38 28.15 3.63 6.90
CA ASP A 38 27.38 2.44 7.32
C ASP A 38 25.88 2.52 6.97
N LEU A 39 25.38 3.67 6.49
CA LEU A 39 23.96 3.83 6.16
C LEU A 39 23.56 3.13 4.85
N PHE A 40 24.51 2.81 3.96
CA PHE A 40 24.21 2.17 2.67
C PHE A 40 23.47 0.83 2.83
N ILE A 41 23.75 0.07 3.89
CA ILE A 41 23.03 -1.18 4.21
C ILE A 41 21.56 -0.88 4.57
N PHE A 42 21.27 0.28 5.16
CA PHE A 42 19.93 0.69 5.57
C PHE A 42 19.13 1.39 4.46
N GLU A 43 19.78 1.98 3.46
CA GLU A 43 19.09 2.64 2.34
C GLU A 43 18.24 1.65 1.54
N GLU A 44 18.75 0.44 1.26
CA GLU A 44 18.01 -0.59 0.53
C GLU A 44 16.77 -1.06 1.32
N ASP A 45 16.91 -1.28 2.63
CA ASP A 45 15.79 -1.60 3.52
C ASP A 45 14.75 -0.45 3.54
N LEU A 46 15.19 0.81 3.58
CA LEU A 46 14.31 1.98 3.55
C LEU A 46 13.56 2.11 2.21
N GLN A 47 14.21 1.80 1.08
CA GLN A 47 13.53 1.73 -0.22
C GLN A 47 12.46 0.64 -0.23
N VAL A 48 12.78 -0.55 0.27
CA VAL A 48 11.84 -1.67 0.33
C VAL A 48 10.64 -1.32 1.22
N ARG A 49 10.87 -0.72 2.39
CA ARG A 49 9.79 -0.25 3.28
C ARG A 49 8.95 0.86 2.65
N HIS A 50 9.56 1.82 1.96
CA HIS A 50 8.82 2.86 1.24
C HIS A 50 7.94 2.26 0.14
N ARG A 51 8.48 1.31 -0.63
CA ARG A 51 7.73 0.58 -1.66
C ARG A 51 6.57 -0.20 -1.06
N ILE A 52 6.79 -0.93 0.03
CA ILE A 52 5.74 -1.64 0.78
C ILE A 52 4.66 -0.66 1.22
N HIS A 53 5.03 0.50 1.76
CA HIS A 53 4.07 1.51 2.21
C HIS A 53 3.23 2.06 1.06
N CYS A 54 3.84 2.43 -0.07
CA CYS A 54 3.13 2.90 -1.25
C CYS A 54 2.16 1.83 -1.78
N LEU A 55 2.62 0.58 -1.93
CA LEU A 55 1.78 -0.53 -2.36
C LEU A 55 0.61 -0.77 -1.39
N TYR A 56 0.86 -0.62 -0.09
CA TYR A 56 -0.17 -0.81 0.93
C TYR A 56 -1.28 0.25 0.84
N LEU A 57 -0.91 1.53 0.65
CA LEU A 57 -1.88 2.60 0.43
C LEU A 57 -2.67 2.39 -0.86
N MET A 58 -2.02 1.92 -1.93
CA MET A 58 -2.71 1.59 -3.18
C MET A 58 -3.71 0.45 -2.98
N GLY A 59 -3.30 -0.63 -2.31
CA GLY A 59 -4.17 -1.76 -2.00
C GLY A 59 -5.40 -1.37 -1.18
N LEU A 60 -5.23 -0.50 -0.17
CA LEU A 60 -6.33 0.04 0.62
C LEU A 60 -7.27 0.93 -0.21
N GLY A 61 -6.71 1.77 -1.10
CA GLY A 61 -7.49 2.60 -2.00
C GLY A 61 -8.34 1.77 -2.96
N HIS A 62 -7.75 0.74 -3.58
CA HIS A 62 -8.47 -0.19 -4.46
C HIS A 62 -9.54 -0.97 -3.69
N LEU A 63 -9.23 -1.47 -2.49
CA LEU A 63 -10.18 -2.18 -1.64
C LEU A 63 -11.38 -1.30 -1.27
N GLY A 64 -11.14 -0.04 -0.90
CA GLY A 64 -12.19 0.92 -0.58
C GLY A 64 -13.08 1.32 -1.77
N LEU A 65 -12.55 1.22 -3.00
CA LEU A 65 -13.28 1.42 -4.25
C LEU A 65 -13.90 0.14 -4.81
N LYS A 66 -13.80 -0.99 -4.09
CA LYS A 66 -14.28 -2.32 -4.53
C LYS A 66 -13.56 -2.88 -5.77
N HIS A 67 -12.33 -2.42 -6.03
CA HIS A 67 -11.46 -2.95 -7.07
C HIS A 67 -10.62 -4.10 -6.50
N PHE A 68 -11.26 -5.25 -6.23
CA PHE A 68 -10.65 -6.34 -5.47
C PHE A 68 -9.45 -6.98 -6.18
N THR A 69 -9.51 -7.11 -7.49
CA THR A 69 -8.42 -7.66 -8.31
C THR A 69 -7.13 -6.85 -8.15
N GLU A 70 -7.21 -5.54 -8.28
CA GLU A 70 -6.06 -4.65 -8.13
C GLU A 70 -5.59 -4.58 -6.67
N ALA A 71 -6.51 -4.59 -5.70
CA ALA A 71 -6.16 -4.63 -4.29
C ALA A 71 -5.34 -5.90 -3.95
N THR A 72 -5.81 -7.07 -4.37
CA THR A 72 -5.12 -8.35 -4.18
C THR A 72 -3.77 -8.38 -4.91
N HIS A 73 -3.67 -7.77 -6.09
CA HIS A 73 -2.39 -7.63 -6.77
C HIS A 73 -1.39 -6.83 -5.94
N CYS A 74 -1.77 -5.64 -5.44
CA CYS A 74 -0.90 -4.83 -4.57
C CYS A 74 -0.48 -5.60 -3.31
N PHE A 75 -1.42 -6.30 -2.67
CA PHE A 75 -1.15 -7.12 -1.48
C PHE A 75 -0.18 -8.27 -1.76
N SER A 76 -0.33 -8.97 -2.89
CA SER A 76 0.58 -10.06 -3.29
C SER A 76 2.02 -9.59 -3.49
N GLN A 77 2.20 -8.38 -4.03
CA GLN A 77 3.51 -7.76 -4.19
C GLN A 77 4.14 -7.44 -2.83
N ILE A 78 3.34 -6.99 -1.85
CA ILE A 78 3.84 -6.75 -0.49
C ILE A 78 4.22 -8.06 0.18
N THR A 79 3.39 -9.10 0.11
CA THR A 79 3.71 -10.42 0.72
C THR A 79 4.99 -11.02 0.16
N SER A 80 5.34 -10.71 -1.10
CA SER A 80 6.61 -11.13 -1.71
C SER A 80 7.83 -10.39 -1.14
N LEU A 81 7.63 -9.18 -0.59
CA LEU A 81 8.68 -8.34 0.00
C LEU A 81 8.75 -8.49 1.54
N ASP A 82 7.60 -8.60 2.19
CA ASP A 82 7.42 -8.82 3.63
C ASP A 82 6.26 -9.80 3.87
N PRO A 83 6.57 -11.11 4.00
CA PRO A 83 5.56 -12.15 4.25
C PRO A 83 4.81 -11.99 5.57
N TYR A 84 5.37 -11.25 6.54
CA TYR A 84 4.81 -11.11 7.88
C TYR A 84 4.05 -9.78 8.08
N HIS A 85 3.80 -9.05 6.99
CA HIS A 85 3.08 -7.79 7.06
C HIS A 85 1.63 -7.99 7.55
N MET A 86 1.40 -7.67 8.82
CA MET A 86 0.13 -7.92 9.51
C MET A 86 -1.08 -7.25 8.83
N GLY A 87 -0.92 -5.98 8.40
CA GLY A 87 -1.98 -5.24 7.73
C GLY A 87 -2.46 -5.92 6.44
N VAL A 88 -1.50 -6.32 5.58
CA VAL A 88 -1.79 -7.05 4.34
C VAL A 88 -2.48 -8.38 4.62
N THR A 89 -2.04 -9.12 5.63
CA THR A 89 -2.68 -10.40 5.99
C THR A 89 -4.17 -10.24 6.32
N ILE A 90 -4.53 -9.16 7.02
CA ILE A 90 -5.92 -8.87 7.39
C ILE A 90 -6.71 -8.37 6.18
N HIS A 91 -6.17 -7.38 5.44
CA HIS A 91 -6.88 -6.75 4.34
C HIS A 91 -6.97 -7.62 3.08
N ALA A 92 -6.01 -8.51 2.83
CA ALA A 92 -6.10 -9.50 1.76
C ALA A 92 -7.24 -10.49 2.02
N LYS A 93 -7.35 -11.01 3.24
CA LYS A 93 -8.50 -11.85 3.64
C LYS A 93 -9.83 -11.12 3.47
N LEU A 94 -9.87 -9.84 3.82
CA LEU A 94 -11.07 -9.01 3.65
C LEU A 94 -11.42 -8.82 2.16
N ALA A 95 -10.42 -8.57 1.31
CA ALA A 95 -10.59 -8.47 -0.14
C ALA A 95 -11.15 -9.76 -0.74
N ASP A 96 -10.60 -10.92 -0.34
CA ASP A 96 -11.09 -12.24 -0.78
C ASP A 96 -12.54 -12.46 -0.34
N GLN A 97 -12.87 -12.15 0.91
CA GLN A 97 -14.23 -12.27 1.43
C GLN A 97 -15.21 -11.38 0.66
N TRP A 98 -14.83 -10.13 0.39
CA TRP A 98 -15.70 -9.19 -0.32
C TRP A 98 -15.83 -9.50 -1.81
N SER A 99 -14.77 -10.01 -2.46
CA SER A 99 -14.83 -10.49 -3.84
C SER A 99 -15.82 -11.65 -3.98
N ASN A 100 -15.70 -12.67 -3.13
CA ASN A 100 -16.56 -13.86 -3.18
C ASN A 100 -18.05 -13.54 -2.95
N ASN A 101 -18.37 -12.52 -2.16
CA ASN A 101 -19.75 -12.10 -1.92
C ASN A 101 -20.40 -11.40 -3.13
N ILE A 102 -19.61 -10.84 -4.05
CA ILE A 102 -20.11 -10.18 -5.26
C ILE A 102 -20.43 -11.21 -6.35
N ASP A 103 -19.67 -12.30 -6.42
CA ASP A 103 -19.92 -13.36 -7.40
C ASP A 103 -21.15 -14.22 -7.06
N THR A 104 -21.64 -14.16 -5.82
CA THR A 104 -22.81 -14.91 -5.34
C THR A 104 -24.16 -14.17 -5.42
N ASN A 105 -24.21 -12.97 -6.00
CA ASN A 105 -25.40 -12.11 -6.05
C ASN A 105 -25.66 -11.58 -7.46
#